data_AF-A0A2V9IMP9-F1
#
_entry.id   AF-A0A2V9IMP9-F1
#
_cell.length_a   1.000
_cell.length_b   1.000
_cell.length_c   1.000
_cell.angle_alpha   90.00
_cell.angle_beta   90.00
_cell.angle_gamma   90.00
#
_symmetry.space_group_name_H-M   'P 1'
#
loop_
_entity.id
_entity.type
_entity.pdbx_description
1 polymer ?
#
loop_
_entity_poly.entity_id
_entity_poly.type
_entity_poly.pdbx_seq_one_letter_code
_entity_poly.pdbx_strand_id
1 'polypeptide(L)'
;MLEMVGNGFSVLRRGRERGLLAAIFFMLLLPLTGLAQTVKDSSAARDDLDQCRPSEHIYQHDALFNDYHGSKLLSDQALTYIPLMPSRFVQLRRALRGLNCSGVPLVAFDGRRFGPFSDDPGLYWLVPAVAAHTGLVLATAVDATLGLVIVMGIGIGYAGYCRMFACKRSRLIGAAVFLALAALQMLAGDVYVFQSAPVIAASPWLVGYAIHQDRRSLVFACVLFALAAGCCVVVRSTAGPPCVALLTLLVLGSYRAARAVMLLLLLAAASLFPILLMRQEIKRRDAFLASAGAFEELTNRHVFWHSAYIGLAYWPNSEVPKYLDEVAVAKVRSIRPDAAFCSPEYEAVLEHEFWRILIRQPWIVLLNLALKLVVISAMTLVVALPALNIIVRQRKTLWFDGAFAAGILTSSLAGLIVVPKPRYLLGMICFVAMYALLSWSLDQRRCDMTQC
;
A
#
# COMPACT_ATOMS: atom_id res chain seq x y z
N MET A 1 -35.27 49.84 -6.44
CA MET A 1 -35.78 48.56 -5.86
C MET A 1 -35.21 47.36 -6.64
N LEU A 2 -33.90 47.32 -6.89
CA LEU A 2 -33.21 46.21 -7.59
C LEU A 2 -31.68 46.18 -7.31
N GLU A 3 -31.25 46.60 -6.12
CA GLU A 3 -29.80 46.66 -5.77
C GLU A 3 -29.45 46.11 -4.37
N MET A 4 -30.36 45.40 -3.68
CA MET A 4 -30.14 44.93 -2.30
C MET A 4 -30.10 43.39 -2.11
N VAL A 5 -29.70 42.62 -3.13
CA VAL A 5 -29.59 41.14 -3.01
C VAL A 5 -28.16 40.60 -3.21
N GLY A 6 -27.17 41.48 -3.44
CA GLY A 6 -25.81 41.07 -3.86
C GLY A 6 -24.84 40.59 -2.77
N ASN A 7 -25.08 40.84 -1.47
CA ASN A 7 -24.03 40.69 -0.45
C ASN A 7 -24.21 39.54 0.57
N GLY A 8 -25.24 38.70 0.42
CA GLY A 8 -25.49 37.58 1.36
C GLY A 8 -24.69 36.30 1.12
N PHE A 9 -24.13 36.11 -0.09
CA PHE A 9 -23.51 34.83 -0.47
C PHE A 9 -22.01 34.72 -0.18
N SER A 10 -21.31 35.82 0.15
CA SER A 10 -19.88 35.81 0.46
C SER A 10 -19.58 35.43 1.92
N VAL A 11 -20.52 35.66 2.85
CA VAL A 11 -20.35 35.37 4.28
C VAL A 11 -20.60 33.89 4.60
N LEU A 12 -21.52 33.23 3.88
CA LEU A 12 -21.80 31.78 4.04
C LEU A 12 -20.70 30.87 3.47
N ARG A 13 -19.78 31.40 2.65
CA ARG A 13 -18.65 30.64 2.10
C ARG A 13 -17.50 30.49 3.12
N ARG A 14 -17.27 31.48 3.98
CA ARG A 14 -16.22 31.47 5.01
C ARG A 14 -16.52 30.56 6.21
N GLY A 15 -17.79 30.35 6.56
CA GLY A 15 -18.17 29.45 7.67
C GLY A 15 -17.93 27.97 7.38
N ARG A 16 -18.01 27.56 6.11
CA ARG A 16 -17.97 26.14 5.71
C ARG A 16 -16.54 25.61 5.52
N GLU A 17 -15.59 26.47 5.19
CA GLU A 17 -14.16 26.15 5.17
C GLU A 17 -13.62 25.90 6.59
N ARG A 18 -14.13 26.63 7.58
CA ARG A 18 -13.77 26.44 8.99
C ARG A 18 -14.23 25.10 9.55
N GLY A 19 -15.39 24.59 9.15
CA GLY A 19 -15.89 23.28 9.58
C GLY A 19 -15.10 22.09 9.00
N LEU A 20 -14.66 22.19 7.73
CA LEU A 20 -13.83 21.15 7.11
C LEU A 20 -12.40 21.18 7.66
N LEU A 21 -11.82 22.37 7.86
CA LEU A 21 -10.54 22.53 8.54
C LEU A 21 -10.62 22.02 9.97
N ALA A 22 -11.68 22.32 10.72
CA ALA A 22 -11.88 21.79 12.06
C ALA A 22 -12.00 20.27 12.08
N ALA A 23 -12.69 19.63 11.12
CA ALA A 23 -12.78 18.17 11.05
C ALA A 23 -11.46 17.49 10.63
N ILE A 24 -10.71 18.08 9.70
CA ILE A 24 -9.35 17.63 9.33
C ILE A 24 -8.41 17.82 10.51
N PHE A 25 -8.50 18.94 11.20
CA PHE A 25 -7.72 19.23 12.42
C PHE A 25 -8.10 18.27 13.55
N PHE A 26 -9.39 17.92 13.72
CA PHE A 26 -9.85 16.94 14.71
C PHE A 26 -9.38 15.51 14.38
N MET A 27 -9.38 15.13 13.10
CA MET A 27 -8.81 13.84 12.67
C MET A 27 -7.28 13.79 12.74
N LEU A 28 -6.59 14.92 12.57
CA LEU A 28 -5.15 15.05 12.83
C LEU A 28 -4.83 15.13 14.34
N LEU A 29 -5.76 15.60 15.18
CA LEU A 29 -5.60 15.73 16.63
C LEU A 29 -6.02 14.47 17.41
N LEU A 30 -6.90 13.63 16.87
CA LEU A 30 -7.26 12.35 17.48
C LEU A 30 -6.04 11.46 17.79
N PRO A 31 -5.05 11.30 16.89
CA PRO A 31 -3.80 10.62 17.25
C PRO A 31 -2.92 11.44 18.20
N LEU A 32 -3.07 12.76 18.25
CA LEU A 32 -2.30 13.63 19.15
C LEU A 32 -2.82 13.64 20.59
N THR A 33 -4.11 13.38 20.83
CA THR A 33 -4.67 13.33 22.19
C THR A 33 -4.36 12.02 22.91
N GLY A 34 -4.15 10.91 22.18
CA GLY A 34 -3.61 9.66 22.71
C GLY A 34 -2.10 9.69 23.07
N LEU A 35 -1.36 10.71 22.61
CA LEU A 35 0.08 10.87 22.90
C LEU A 35 0.37 11.20 24.36
N ALA A 36 -0.54 11.87 25.06
CA ALA A 36 -0.27 12.36 26.42
C ALA A 36 -0.27 11.24 27.47
N GLN A 37 -1.00 10.13 27.23
CA GLN A 37 -1.20 9.05 28.20
C GLN A 37 -0.15 7.93 28.11
N THR A 38 0.61 7.85 27.01
CA THR A 38 1.60 6.78 26.73
C THR A 38 3.04 7.11 27.15
N VAL A 39 3.31 8.31 27.66
CA VAL A 39 4.66 8.76 28.04
C VAL A 39 5.21 8.06 29.29
N LYS A 40 4.35 7.53 30.18
CA LYS A 40 4.80 6.90 31.44
C LYS A 40 5.20 5.43 31.32
N ASP A 41 4.56 4.66 30.44
CA ASP A 41 4.88 3.24 30.23
C ASP A 41 6.01 3.03 29.20
N SER A 42 6.42 4.10 28.51
CA SER A 42 7.40 4.03 27.41
C SER A 42 8.86 4.20 27.82
N SER A 43 9.17 4.52 29.08
CA SER A 43 10.56 4.63 29.54
C SER A 43 11.26 3.27 29.52
N ALA A 44 10.62 2.21 30.03
CA ALA A 44 11.19 0.87 30.03
C ALA A 44 11.38 0.29 28.62
N ALA A 45 10.45 0.57 27.70
CA ALA A 45 10.57 0.13 26.31
C ALA A 45 11.62 0.92 25.51
N ARG A 46 11.95 2.16 25.93
CA ARG A 46 13.05 2.96 25.36
C ARG A 46 14.41 2.47 25.82
N ASP A 47 14.55 2.04 27.08
CA ASP A 47 15.84 1.59 27.62
C ASP A 47 16.42 0.39 26.84
N ASP A 48 15.58 -0.43 26.20
CA ASP A 48 15.99 -1.55 25.34
C ASP A 48 16.37 -1.16 23.89
N LEU A 49 16.06 0.06 23.46
CA LEU A 49 16.34 0.56 22.10
C LEU A 49 17.69 1.26 22.00
N ASP A 50 18.21 1.80 23.11
CA ASP A 50 19.47 2.55 23.13
C ASP A 50 20.68 1.70 23.56
N GLN A 51 20.44 0.45 23.96
CA GLN A 51 21.50 -0.48 24.33
C GLN A 51 22.11 -1.14 23.10
N CYS A 52 23.25 -0.60 22.65
CA CYS A 52 24.06 -1.16 21.56
C CYS A 52 25.02 -2.26 22.02
N ARG A 53 24.67 -2.96 23.10
CA ARG A 53 25.47 -4.05 23.67
C ARG A 53 24.78 -5.39 23.40
N PRO A 54 25.55 -6.47 23.18
CA PRO A 54 24.99 -7.80 23.11
C PRO A 54 24.12 -8.10 24.34
N SER A 55 22.86 -8.49 24.12
CA SER A 55 21.89 -8.80 25.16
C SER A 55 21.10 -10.03 24.77
N GLU A 56 21.31 -11.09 25.54
CA GLU A 56 20.62 -12.37 25.36
C GLU A 56 19.12 -12.24 25.57
N HIS A 57 18.73 -11.42 26.55
CA HIS A 57 17.33 -11.13 26.85
C HIS A 57 16.62 -10.52 25.64
N ILE A 58 17.24 -9.54 24.99
CA ILE A 58 16.69 -8.90 23.78
C ILE A 58 16.53 -9.92 22.65
N TYR A 59 17.55 -10.74 22.42
CA TYR A 59 17.54 -11.74 21.36
C TYR A 59 16.45 -12.78 21.57
N GLN A 60 16.37 -13.34 22.78
CA GLN A 60 15.34 -14.32 23.15
C GLN A 60 13.94 -13.71 23.10
N HIS A 61 13.78 -12.47 23.56
CA HIS A 61 12.52 -11.75 23.46
C HIS A 61 12.09 -11.60 22.00
N ASP A 62 12.97 -11.13 21.10
CA ASP A 62 12.63 -11.03 19.67
C ASP A 62 12.39 -12.41 19.02
N ALA A 63 13.14 -13.45 19.42
CA ALA A 63 12.99 -14.81 18.89
C ALA A 63 11.66 -15.45 19.31
N LEU A 64 11.26 -15.28 20.58
CA LEU A 64 9.97 -15.75 21.09
C LEU A 64 8.79 -15.12 20.34
N PHE A 65 8.91 -13.85 19.93
CA PHE A 65 7.91 -13.20 19.08
C PHE A 65 7.82 -13.79 17.67
N ASN A 66 8.92 -14.35 17.14
CA ASN A 66 8.95 -14.98 15.82
C ASN A 66 8.53 -16.46 15.84
N ASP A 67 8.92 -17.22 16.87
CA ASP A 67 8.67 -18.66 16.97
C ASP A 67 7.24 -19.00 17.43
N TYR A 68 6.61 -18.12 18.22
CA TYR A 68 5.21 -18.34 18.60
C TYR A 68 4.28 -17.91 17.47
N HIS A 69 3.41 -18.83 17.03
CA HIS A 69 2.16 -18.53 16.34
C HIS A 69 1.30 -17.55 17.19
N GLY A 70 1.65 -16.26 17.15
CA GLY A 70 1.23 -15.20 18.06
C GLY A 70 -0.25 -14.86 18.00
N SER A 71 -1.09 -15.76 18.50
CA SER A 71 -2.54 -15.58 18.53
C SER A 71 -3.13 -15.42 19.93
N LYS A 72 -2.36 -15.58 21.03
CA LYS A 72 -2.97 -15.53 22.37
C LYS A 72 -2.26 -14.72 23.45
N LEU A 73 -0.93 -14.71 23.52
CA LEU A 73 -0.22 -13.94 24.56
C LEU A 73 0.01 -12.47 24.19
N LEU A 74 -0.17 -12.11 22.92
CA LEU A 74 0.06 -10.76 22.39
C LEU A 74 -1.16 -10.15 21.67
N SER A 75 -2.24 -10.91 21.47
CA SER A 75 -3.52 -10.31 21.00
C SER A 75 -4.07 -9.29 21.99
N ASP A 76 -3.69 -9.41 23.26
CA ASP A 76 -4.22 -8.60 24.35
C ASP A 76 -3.43 -7.29 24.54
N GLN A 77 -2.30 -7.11 23.84
CA GLN A 77 -1.55 -5.86 23.76
C GLN A 77 -1.35 -5.51 22.29
N ALA A 78 -2.40 -5.02 21.63
CA ALA A 78 -2.26 -4.38 20.33
C ALA A 78 -1.31 -3.18 20.50
N LEU A 79 -0.03 -3.38 20.14
CA LEU A 79 1.02 -2.38 20.29
C LEU A 79 0.73 -1.13 19.44
N THR A 80 -0.05 -1.26 18.37
CA THR A 80 -0.45 -0.18 17.47
C THR A 80 -1.97 -0.10 17.32
N TYR A 81 -2.52 1.10 17.14
CA TYR A 81 -3.95 1.31 16.88
C TYR A 81 -4.34 0.85 15.47
N ILE A 82 -3.47 1.09 14.49
CA ILE A 82 -3.60 0.57 13.13
C ILE A 82 -2.94 -0.80 13.10
N PRO A 83 -3.64 -1.88 12.70
CA PRO A 83 -3.10 -3.23 12.71
C PRO A 83 -1.80 -3.33 11.93
N LEU A 84 -0.79 -3.91 12.55
CA LEU A 84 0.49 -4.25 11.95
C LEU A 84 0.77 -5.74 12.17
N MET A 85 1.34 -6.43 11.18
CA MET A 85 1.82 -7.79 11.37
C MET A 85 2.84 -7.85 12.54
N PRO A 86 2.69 -8.77 13.50
CA PRO A 86 3.60 -8.87 14.65
C PRO A 86 5.07 -9.03 14.25
N SER A 87 5.37 -9.89 13.28
CA SER A 87 6.74 -10.08 12.76
C SER A 87 7.32 -8.78 12.19
N ARG A 88 6.49 -7.97 11.53
CA ARG A 88 6.89 -6.66 11.01
C ARG A 88 7.16 -5.65 12.13
N PHE A 89 6.40 -5.69 13.21
CA PHE A 89 6.69 -4.86 14.40
C PHE A 89 8.06 -5.19 14.99
N VAL A 90 8.39 -6.48 15.12
CA VAL A 90 9.72 -6.94 15.59
C VAL A 90 10.81 -6.46 14.64
N GLN A 91 10.61 -6.59 13.32
CA GLN A 91 11.59 -6.12 12.34
C GLN A 91 11.78 -4.60 12.40
N LEU A 92 10.72 -3.81 12.58
CA LEU A 92 10.80 -2.37 12.79
C LEU A 92 11.54 -2.00 14.08
N ARG A 93 11.35 -2.78 15.16
CA ARG A 93 12.11 -2.60 16.41
C ARG A 93 13.60 -2.84 16.19
N ARG A 94 13.95 -3.91 15.48
CA ARG A 94 15.34 -4.20 15.10
C ARG A 94 15.92 -3.13 14.18
N ALA A 95 15.12 -2.56 13.29
CA ALA A 95 15.52 -1.46 12.40
C ALA A 95 15.81 -0.17 13.16
N LEU A 96 14.93 0.20 14.10
CA LEU A 96 15.16 1.36 14.96
C LEU A 96 16.39 1.19 15.84
N ARG A 97 16.56 0.02 16.47
CA ARG A 97 17.75 -0.29 17.27
C ARG A 97 19.02 -0.27 16.43
N GLY A 98 18.99 -0.88 15.24
CA GLY A 98 20.12 -0.87 14.31
C GLY A 98 20.48 0.53 13.83
N LEU A 99 19.49 1.38 13.55
CA LEU A 99 19.69 2.80 13.24
C LEU A 99 20.35 3.55 14.41
N ASN A 100 19.85 3.37 15.64
CA ASN A 100 20.42 4.01 16.83
C ASN A 100 21.88 3.58 17.08
N CYS A 101 22.19 2.31 16.83
CA CYS A 101 23.52 1.76 17.12
C CYS A 101 24.56 1.97 16.03
N SER A 102 24.15 1.94 14.77
CA SER A 102 25.08 2.10 13.64
C SER A 102 25.11 3.51 13.06
N GLY A 103 24.03 4.29 13.24
CA GLY A 103 23.78 5.51 12.50
C GLY A 103 23.42 5.29 11.02
N VAL A 104 23.31 4.03 10.57
CA VAL A 104 23.06 3.67 9.17
C VAL A 104 21.63 3.14 9.02
N PRO A 105 20.79 3.75 8.16
CA PRO A 105 19.45 3.25 7.87
C PRO A 105 19.45 1.83 7.32
N LEU A 106 18.33 1.11 7.50
CA LEU A 106 18.12 -0.26 7.02
C LEU A 106 19.04 -1.32 7.63
N VAL A 107 19.86 -0.99 8.62
CA VAL A 107 20.57 -1.98 9.44
C VAL A 107 19.64 -2.49 10.54
N ALA A 108 19.49 -3.80 10.65
CA ALA A 108 18.81 -4.45 11.77
C ALA A 108 19.81 -4.76 12.88
N PHE A 109 19.39 -4.69 14.15
CA PHE A 109 20.14 -5.25 15.28
C PHE A 109 19.22 -6.09 16.18
N ASP A 110 19.47 -7.41 16.22
CA ASP A 110 18.66 -8.38 16.96
C ASP A 110 19.06 -8.55 18.43
N GLY A 111 19.98 -7.71 18.92
CA GLY A 111 20.56 -7.81 20.26
C GLY A 111 21.84 -8.63 20.32
N ARG A 112 22.27 -9.29 19.23
CA ARG A 112 23.56 -9.98 19.14
C ARG A 112 24.35 -9.55 17.92
N ARG A 113 23.71 -9.44 16.76
CA ARG A 113 24.36 -9.25 15.47
C ARG A 113 23.63 -8.18 14.66
N PHE A 114 24.40 -7.48 13.83
CA PHE A 114 23.82 -6.68 12.76
C PHE A 114 23.37 -7.58 11.62
N GLY A 115 22.35 -7.15 10.87
CA GLY A 115 21.90 -7.88 9.69
C GLY A 115 21.01 -7.04 8.78
N PRO A 116 20.70 -7.53 7.57
CA PRO A 116 19.74 -6.90 6.67
C PRO A 116 18.29 -7.37 6.97
N PHE A 117 17.34 -6.90 6.15
CA PHE A 117 15.94 -7.33 6.16
C PHE A 117 15.61 -8.11 4.88
N SER A 118 14.64 -9.02 4.96
CA SER A 118 14.17 -9.85 3.84
C SER A 118 12.86 -9.35 3.19
N ASP A 119 12.43 -8.13 3.49
CA ASP A 119 11.14 -7.54 3.07
C ASP A 119 11.38 -6.18 2.37
N ASP A 120 10.33 -5.57 1.80
CA ASP A 120 10.41 -4.28 1.11
C ASP A 120 10.99 -3.19 2.07
N PRO A 121 12.09 -2.50 1.69
CA PRO A 121 12.89 -1.71 2.63
C PRO A 121 12.21 -0.42 3.11
N GLY A 122 11.21 0.09 2.37
CA GLY A 122 10.67 1.43 2.58
C GLY A 122 10.06 1.65 3.95
N LEU A 123 9.35 0.66 4.50
CA LEU A 123 8.78 0.83 5.84
C LEU A 123 9.87 0.86 6.92
N TYR A 124 10.89 0.00 6.79
CA TYR A 124 12.04 -0.10 7.68
C TYR A 124 13.01 1.09 7.56
N TRP A 125 12.87 1.89 6.52
CA TRP A 125 13.51 3.19 6.42
C TRP A 125 12.65 4.29 7.05
N LEU A 126 11.38 4.36 6.65
CA LEU A 126 10.49 5.48 6.96
C LEU A 126 10.10 5.53 8.44
N VAL A 127 9.61 4.43 9.00
CA VAL A 127 9.09 4.41 10.38
C VAL A 127 10.22 4.64 11.40
N PRO A 128 11.39 3.98 11.32
CA PRO A 128 12.50 4.29 12.21
C PRO A 128 13.01 5.72 12.06
N ALA A 129 13.04 6.28 10.84
CA ALA A 129 13.39 7.68 10.65
C ALA A 129 12.40 8.61 11.36
N VAL A 130 11.09 8.38 11.23
CA VAL A 130 10.06 9.15 11.95
C VAL A 130 10.27 9.03 13.46
N ALA A 131 10.45 7.82 13.99
CA ALA A 131 10.67 7.59 15.42
C ALA A 131 11.92 8.33 15.93
N ALA A 132 13.05 8.20 15.25
CA ALA A 132 14.32 8.83 15.63
C ALA A 132 14.27 10.37 15.57
N HIS A 133 13.64 10.95 14.54
CA HIS A 133 13.58 12.41 14.38
C HIS A 133 12.58 13.09 15.31
N THR A 134 11.48 12.42 15.64
CA THR A 134 10.42 12.98 16.48
C THR A 134 10.55 12.58 17.95
N GLY A 135 11.39 11.59 18.24
CA GLY A 135 11.44 10.93 19.54
C GLY A 135 10.18 10.11 19.85
N LEU A 136 9.29 9.83 18.90
CA LEU A 136 8.10 9.02 19.18
C LEU A 136 8.47 7.57 19.52
N VAL A 137 7.68 6.94 20.38
CA VAL A 137 7.75 5.49 20.60
C VAL A 137 7.42 4.79 19.30
N LEU A 138 8.08 3.66 19.01
CA LEU A 138 7.97 2.97 17.72
C LEU A 138 6.52 2.68 17.31
N ALA A 139 5.69 2.21 18.24
CA ALA A 139 4.26 1.98 18.03
C ALA A 139 3.54 3.22 17.50
N THR A 140 3.74 4.35 18.18
CA THR A 140 3.15 5.62 17.80
C THR A 140 3.71 6.14 16.47
N ALA A 141 5.00 5.89 16.19
CA ALA A 141 5.59 6.23 14.90
C ALA A 141 4.98 5.42 13.75
N VAL A 142 4.65 4.13 13.97
CA VAL A 142 3.90 3.31 13.01
C VAL A 142 2.52 3.93 12.76
N ASP A 143 1.74 4.16 13.83
CA ASP A 143 0.38 4.70 13.72
C ASP A 143 0.36 6.07 13.07
N ALA A 144 1.30 6.95 13.42
CA ALA A 144 1.43 8.27 12.81
C ALA A 144 1.77 8.17 11.32
N THR A 145 2.70 7.27 10.95
CA THR A 145 3.10 7.08 9.55
C THR A 145 1.94 6.56 8.70
N LEU A 146 1.29 5.48 9.14
CA LEU A 146 0.16 4.89 8.42
C LEU A 146 -1.05 5.83 8.40
N GLY A 147 -1.38 6.44 9.53
CA GLY A 147 -2.47 7.41 9.66
C GLY A 147 -2.27 8.62 8.77
N LEU A 148 -1.05 9.16 8.69
CA LEU A 148 -0.73 10.27 7.79
C LEU A 148 -0.95 9.90 6.33
N VAL A 149 -0.51 8.72 5.89
CA VAL A 149 -0.72 8.26 4.50
C VAL A 149 -2.21 8.12 4.19
N ILE A 150 -3.00 7.58 5.11
CA ILE A 150 -4.47 7.48 4.95
C ILE A 150 -5.09 8.87 4.86
N VAL A 151 -4.81 9.76 5.81
CA VAL A 151 -5.39 11.11 5.88
C VAL A 151 -5.01 11.92 4.64
N MET A 152 -3.74 11.89 4.22
CA MET A 152 -3.30 12.57 3.00
C MET A 152 -3.97 11.99 1.77
N GLY A 153 -4.04 10.65 1.64
CA GLY A 153 -4.66 10.00 0.50
C GLY A 153 -6.13 10.37 0.34
N ILE A 154 -6.89 10.32 1.44
CA ILE A 154 -8.29 10.70 1.49
C ILE A 154 -8.48 12.21 1.26
N GLY A 155 -7.69 13.04 1.93
CA GLY A 155 -7.80 14.50 1.85
C GLY A 155 -7.52 15.01 0.44
N ILE A 156 -6.42 14.57 -0.18
CA ILE A 156 -6.04 14.95 -1.56
C ILE A 156 -7.09 14.45 -2.55
N GLY A 157 -7.51 13.19 -2.44
CA GLY A 157 -8.50 12.61 -3.35
C GLY A 157 -9.86 13.28 -3.24
N TYR A 158 -10.37 13.48 -2.02
CA TYR A 158 -11.66 14.12 -1.80
C TYR A 158 -11.67 15.60 -2.24
N ALA A 159 -10.56 16.32 -2.07
CA ALA A 159 -10.40 17.66 -2.59
C ALA A 159 -10.52 17.69 -4.13
N GLY A 160 -9.86 16.75 -4.83
CA GLY A 160 -9.98 16.58 -6.28
C GLY A 160 -11.41 16.26 -6.70
N TYR A 161 -12.07 15.37 -5.98
CA TYR A 161 -13.47 15.01 -6.20
C TYR A 161 -14.41 16.22 -6.01
N CYS A 162 -14.23 17.01 -4.95
CA CYS A 162 -15.04 18.21 -4.71
C CYS A 162 -14.83 19.32 -5.73
N ARG A 163 -13.60 19.46 -6.25
CA ARG A 163 -13.28 20.38 -7.35
C ARG A 163 -14.00 19.96 -8.63
N MET A 164 -14.03 18.66 -8.90
CA MET A 164 -14.78 18.11 -10.01
C MET A 164 -16.27 18.40 -9.84
N PHE A 165 -16.91 17.91 -8.77
CA PHE A 165 -18.35 17.90 -8.64
C PHE A 165 -18.86 18.99 -7.70
N ALA A 166 -19.67 19.92 -8.22
CA ALA A 166 -20.26 21.01 -7.43
C ALA A 166 -21.51 20.59 -6.63
N CYS A 167 -22.26 19.61 -7.14
CA CYS A 167 -23.53 19.15 -6.55
C CYS A 167 -23.33 18.65 -5.11
N LYS A 168 -24.13 19.17 -4.17
CA LYS A 168 -24.06 18.83 -2.73
C LYS A 168 -24.27 17.33 -2.49
N ARG A 169 -25.21 16.71 -3.22
CA ARG A 169 -25.52 15.28 -3.11
C ARG A 169 -24.32 14.42 -3.51
N SER A 170 -23.70 14.74 -4.64
CA SER A 170 -22.49 14.06 -5.09
C SER A 170 -21.35 14.21 -4.08
N ARG A 171 -21.13 15.41 -3.53
CA ARG A 171 -20.10 15.63 -2.49
C ARG A 171 -20.35 14.84 -1.20
N LEU A 172 -21.61 14.67 -0.78
CA LEU A 172 -21.96 13.89 0.40
C LEU A 172 -21.71 12.39 0.18
N ILE A 173 -22.14 11.86 -0.97
CA ILE A 173 -21.88 10.46 -1.34
C ILE A 173 -20.38 10.21 -1.48
N GLY A 174 -19.67 11.13 -2.13
CA GLY A 174 -18.21 11.12 -2.19
C GLY A 174 -17.61 11.06 -0.79
N ALA A 175 -18.01 11.94 0.13
CA ALA A 175 -17.50 11.93 1.51
C ALA A 175 -17.71 10.57 2.19
N ALA A 176 -18.91 9.99 2.05
CA ALA A 176 -19.21 8.67 2.61
C ALA A 176 -18.30 7.57 2.04
N VAL A 177 -18.08 7.55 0.72
CA VAL A 177 -17.18 6.57 0.07
C VAL A 177 -15.74 6.77 0.51
N PHE A 178 -15.24 8.01 0.54
CA PHE A 178 -13.88 8.30 1.00
C PHE A 178 -13.68 7.91 2.47
N LEU A 179 -14.64 8.18 3.34
CA LEU A 179 -14.60 7.73 4.75
C LEU A 179 -14.64 6.21 4.88
N ALA A 180 -15.46 5.52 4.06
CA ALA A 180 -15.49 4.06 4.04
C ALA A 180 -14.15 3.46 3.59
N LEU A 181 -13.48 4.06 2.59
CA LEU A 181 -12.14 3.65 2.16
C LEU A 181 -11.06 3.98 3.20
N ALA A 182 -11.22 5.07 3.96
CA ALA A 182 -10.34 5.36 5.10
C ALA A 182 -10.47 4.28 6.17
N ALA A 183 -11.70 3.93 6.55
CA ALA A 183 -11.98 2.86 7.50
C ALA A 183 -11.44 1.51 7.02
N LEU A 184 -11.63 1.17 5.74
CA LEU A 184 -11.09 -0.06 5.17
C LEU A 184 -9.55 -0.08 5.20
N GLN A 185 -8.88 1.04 4.92
CA GLN A 185 -7.43 1.15 5.04
C GLN A 185 -6.97 1.00 6.49
N MET A 186 -7.66 1.60 7.45
CA MET A 186 -7.35 1.41 8.88
C MET A 186 -7.54 -0.04 9.33
N LEU A 187 -8.58 -0.74 8.84
CA LEU A 187 -8.84 -2.15 9.17
C LEU A 187 -7.84 -3.11 8.50
N ALA A 188 -7.42 -2.79 7.27
CA ALA A 188 -6.39 -3.55 6.57
C ALA A 188 -5.03 -3.35 7.24
N GLY A 189 -4.72 -2.10 7.59
CA GLY A 189 -3.49 -1.66 8.23
C GLY A 189 -2.24 -1.96 7.40
N ASP A 190 -1.11 -1.89 8.08
CA ASP A 190 0.17 -2.37 7.57
C ASP A 190 0.62 -1.72 6.23
N VAL A 191 1.54 -2.36 5.51
CA VAL A 191 2.07 -1.93 4.20
C VAL A 191 0.99 -1.85 3.10
N TYR A 192 -0.19 -2.45 3.31
CA TYR A 192 -1.28 -2.44 2.32
C TYR A 192 -1.86 -1.05 2.09
N VAL A 193 -1.79 -0.16 3.10
CA VAL A 193 -2.20 1.25 2.99
C VAL A 193 -1.49 1.93 1.81
N PHE A 194 -0.21 1.63 1.59
CA PHE A 194 0.59 2.20 0.50
C PHE A 194 0.18 1.69 -0.89
N GLN A 195 -0.51 0.56 -0.97
CA GLN A 195 -1.05 0.05 -2.23
C GLN A 195 -2.30 0.83 -2.67
N SER A 196 -3.12 1.29 -1.72
CA SER A 196 -4.38 1.99 -2.01
C SER A 196 -4.26 3.51 -2.04
N ALA A 197 -3.43 4.10 -1.17
CA ALA A 197 -3.40 5.54 -0.98
C ALA A 197 -3.13 6.35 -2.28
N PRO A 198 -2.19 5.95 -3.16
CA PRO A 198 -1.95 6.67 -4.41
C PRO A 198 -3.20 6.69 -5.31
N VAL A 199 -3.92 5.57 -5.39
CA VAL A 199 -5.12 5.42 -6.22
C VAL A 199 -6.21 6.38 -5.75
N ILE A 200 -6.46 6.39 -4.45
CA ILE A 200 -7.51 7.24 -3.85
C ILE A 200 -7.15 8.73 -4.00
N ALA A 201 -5.88 9.07 -3.78
CA ALA A 201 -5.38 10.44 -3.89
C ALA A 201 -5.49 10.98 -5.33
N ALA A 202 -5.03 10.20 -6.32
CA ALA A 202 -4.82 10.71 -7.67
C ALA A 202 -6.02 10.55 -8.61
N SER A 203 -6.83 9.50 -8.44
CA SER A 203 -7.88 9.15 -9.42
C SER A 203 -8.82 10.32 -9.76
N PRO A 204 -9.36 11.08 -8.80
CA PRO A 204 -10.22 12.22 -9.13
C PRO A 204 -9.49 13.31 -9.92
N TRP A 205 -8.25 13.64 -9.57
CA TRP A 205 -7.48 14.67 -10.27
C TRP A 205 -7.17 14.28 -11.72
N LEU A 206 -6.67 13.06 -11.93
CA LEU A 206 -6.31 12.56 -13.25
C LEU A 206 -7.53 12.58 -14.19
N VAL A 207 -8.65 12.04 -13.71
CA VAL A 207 -9.90 11.98 -14.49
C VAL A 207 -10.46 13.38 -14.70
N GLY A 208 -10.44 14.23 -13.67
CA GLY A 208 -10.86 15.62 -13.74
C GLY A 208 -10.12 16.38 -14.84
N TYR A 209 -8.79 16.37 -14.83
CA TYR A 209 -8.00 17.09 -15.84
C TYR A 209 -8.13 16.49 -17.24
N ALA A 210 -8.23 15.16 -17.35
CA ALA A 210 -8.44 14.50 -18.65
C ALA A 210 -9.79 14.89 -19.29
N ILE A 211 -10.88 14.90 -18.51
CA ILE A 211 -12.22 15.26 -19.01
C ILE A 211 -12.30 16.73 -19.42
N HIS A 212 -11.71 17.65 -18.63
CA HIS A 212 -11.69 19.08 -18.95
C HIS A 212 -10.63 19.45 -19.98
N GLN A 213 -9.89 18.46 -20.53
CA GLN A 213 -8.82 18.65 -21.51
C GLN A 213 -7.71 19.61 -21.05
N ASP A 214 -7.51 19.76 -19.73
CA ASP A 214 -6.41 20.55 -19.17
C ASP A 214 -5.11 19.75 -19.20
N ARG A 215 -4.47 19.74 -20.37
CA ARG A 215 -3.29 18.91 -20.64
C ARG A 215 -2.10 19.27 -19.75
N ARG A 216 -1.95 20.52 -19.32
CA ARG A 216 -0.80 20.94 -18.48
C ARG A 216 -0.96 20.39 -17.08
N SER A 217 -2.13 20.61 -16.48
CA SER A 217 -2.44 20.07 -15.16
C SER A 217 -2.48 18.55 -15.15
N LEU A 218 -2.94 17.92 -16.25
CA LEU A 218 -2.90 16.47 -16.39
C LEU A 218 -1.46 15.93 -16.38
N VAL A 219 -0.54 16.51 -17.16
CA VAL A 219 0.88 16.11 -17.14
C VAL A 219 1.47 16.27 -15.74
N PHE A 220 1.24 17.41 -15.10
CA PHE A 220 1.72 17.67 -13.75
C PHE A 220 1.18 16.64 -12.75
N ALA A 221 -0.13 16.36 -12.78
CA ALA A 221 -0.77 15.37 -11.93
C ALA A 221 -0.23 13.95 -12.19
N CYS A 222 -0.01 13.57 -13.45
CA CYS A 222 0.58 12.28 -13.80
C CYS A 222 2.00 12.15 -13.23
N VAL A 223 2.84 13.18 -13.34
CA VAL A 223 4.22 13.16 -12.81
C VAL A 223 4.22 13.04 -11.28
N LEU A 224 3.41 13.85 -10.58
CA LEU A 224 3.27 13.74 -9.13
C LEU A 224 2.76 12.37 -8.70
N PHE A 225 1.78 11.83 -9.43
CA PHE A 225 1.24 10.49 -9.15
C PHE A 225 2.28 9.39 -9.38
N ALA A 226 3.06 9.46 -10.47
CA ALA A 226 4.14 8.52 -10.74
C ALA A 226 5.23 8.57 -9.67
N LEU A 227 5.59 9.76 -9.19
CA LEU A 227 6.53 9.94 -8.09
C LEU A 227 5.99 9.34 -6.78
N ALA A 228 4.74 9.64 -6.43
CA ALA A 228 4.09 9.09 -5.24
C ALA A 228 3.96 7.55 -5.30
N ALA A 229 3.61 7.01 -6.47
CA ALA A 229 3.59 5.58 -6.71
C ALA A 229 5.00 4.96 -6.56
N GLY A 230 6.05 5.64 -7.05
CA GLY A 230 7.44 5.24 -6.84
C GLY A 230 7.83 5.20 -5.35
N CYS A 231 7.42 6.18 -4.56
CA CYS A 231 7.61 6.16 -3.10
C CYS A 231 6.88 4.96 -2.46
N CYS A 232 5.65 4.68 -2.90
CA CYS A 232 4.88 3.55 -2.39
C CYS A 232 5.46 2.20 -2.82
N VAL A 233 6.07 2.09 -4.00
CA VAL A 233 6.79 0.87 -4.46
C VAL A 233 7.91 0.50 -3.51
N VAL A 234 8.63 1.49 -2.99
CA VAL A 234 9.73 1.25 -2.06
C VAL A 234 9.24 0.65 -0.75
N VAL A 235 8.04 1.02 -0.30
CA VAL A 235 7.40 0.47 0.92
C VAL A 235 6.69 -0.85 0.63
N ARG A 236 6.08 -0.96 -0.55
CA ARG A 236 5.35 -2.13 -1.02
C ARG A 236 5.49 -2.26 -2.53
N SER A 237 6.31 -3.20 -2.97
CA SER A 237 6.65 -3.44 -4.38
C SER A 237 5.43 -3.65 -5.28
N THR A 238 4.33 -4.20 -4.75
CA THR A 238 3.08 -4.41 -5.49
C THR A 238 2.23 -3.14 -5.68
N ALA A 239 2.58 -2.00 -5.08
CA ALA A 239 1.81 -0.74 -5.18
C ALA A 239 1.99 -0.02 -6.52
N GLY A 240 3.15 -0.15 -7.16
CA GLY A 240 3.50 0.58 -8.38
C GLY A 240 2.82 0.09 -9.66
N PRO A 241 2.90 -1.22 -9.99
CA PRO A 241 2.43 -1.73 -11.28
C PRO A 241 0.99 -1.32 -11.63
N PRO A 242 0.00 -1.37 -10.70
CA PRO A 242 -1.35 -0.89 -10.99
C PRO A 242 -1.43 0.60 -11.35
N CYS A 243 -0.64 1.44 -10.69
CA CYS A 243 -0.58 2.88 -10.95
C CYS A 243 0.04 3.17 -12.33
N VAL A 244 1.12 2.45 -12.67
CA VAL A 244 1.78 2.55 -13.98
C VAL A 244 0.85 2.08 -15.10
N ALA A 245 0.11 0.98 -14.89
CA ALA A 245 -0.87 0.49 -15.85
C ALA A 245 -1.98 1.52 -16.13
N LEU A 246 -2.54 2.12 -15.08
CA LEU A 246 -3.53 3.20 -15.21
C LEU A 246 -2.95 4.40 -15.97
N LEU A 247 -1.77 4.88 -15.56
CA LEU A 247 -1.13 6.04 -16.18
C LEU A 247 -0.80 5.80 -17.65
N THR A 248 -0.36 4.59 -17.99
CA THR A 248 0.05 4.25 -19.35
C THR A 248 -1.13 4.34 -20.32
N LEU A 249 -2.25 3.70 -19.98
CA LEU A 249 -3.45 3.75 -20.83
C LEU A 249 -4.09 5.15 -20.85
N LEU A 250 -4.06 5.87 -19.73
CA LEU A 250 -4.54 7.25 -19.67
C LEU A 250 -3.74 8.16 -20.62
N VAL A 251 -2.41 8.07 -20.61
CA VAL A 251 -1.52 8.87 -21.47
C VAL A 251 -1.67 8.48 -22.94
N LEU A 252 -1.70 7.18 -23.26
CA LEU A 252 -1.91 6.70 -24.62
C LEU A 252 -3.26 7.12 -25.19
N GLY A 253 -4.30 7.15 -24.36
CA GLY A 253 -5.64 7.59 -24.76
C GLY A 253 -5.81 9.11 -24.87
N SER A 254 -4.96 9.90 -24.21
CA SER A 254 -5.10 11.36 -24.13
C SER A 254 -4.15 12.14 -25.05
N TYR A 255 -3.08 11.51 -25.55
CA TYR A 255 -2.02 12.17 -26.31
C TYR A 255 -1.65 11.41 -27.59
N ARG A 256 -1.13 12.13 -28.59
CA ARG A 256 -0.54 11.52 -29.81
C ARG A 256 0.69 10.69 -29.44
N ALA A 257 0.95 9.62 -30.20
CA ALA A 257 2.02 8.64 -29.94
C ALA A 257 3.37 9.26 -29.54
N ALA A 258 3.91 10.21 -30.31
CA ALA A 258 5.20 10.83 -30.00
C ALA A 258 5.23 11.55 -28.63
N ARG A 259 4.17 12.28 -28.30
CA ARG A 259 4.05 12.94 -26.99
C ARG A 259 3.79 11.93 -25.87
N ALA A 260 3.00 10.90 -26.15
CA ALA A 260 2.73 9.83 -25.21
C ALA A 260 4.02 9.13 -24.81
N VAL A 261 4.90 8.77 -25.77
CA VAL A 261 6.21 8.16 -25.48
C VAL A 261 7.06 9.06 -24.59
N MET A 262 7.21 10.36 -24.91
CA MET A 262 7.98 11.29 -24.06
C MET A 262 7.41 11.38 -22.63
N LEU A 263 6.08 11.42 -22.51
CA LEU A 263 5.43 11.44 -21.20
C LEU A 263 5.65 10.12 -20.46
N LEU A 264 5.53 8.97 -21.10
CA LEU A 264 5.81 7.67 -20.47
C LEU A 264 7.25 7.57 -19.97
N LEU A 265 8.22 8.08 -20.73
CA LEU A 265 9.62 8.18 -20.27
C LEU A 265 9.76 9.08 -19.04
N LEU A 266 9.08 10.23 -19.03
CA LEU A 266 9.06 11.13 -17.88
C LEU A 266 8.42 10.47 -16.64
N LEU A 267 7.33 9.72 -16.82
CA LEU A 267 6.66 8.99 -15.74
C LEU A 267 7.53 7.82 -15.23
N ALA A 268 8.23 7.12 -16.13
CA ALA A 268 9.21 6.11 -15.75
C ALA A 268 10.34 6.74 -14.93
N ALA A 269 10.91 7.86 -15.36
CA ALA A 269 11.93 8.58 -14.61
C ALA A 269 11.43 9.02 -13.21
N ALA A 270 10.21 9.58 -13.13
CA ALA A 270 9.60 10.02 -11.88
C ALA A 270 9.36 8.86 -10.91
N SER A 271 8.88 7.72 -11.39
CA SER A 271 8.64 6.52 -10.55
C SER A 271 9.92 5.78 -10.18
N LEU A 272 10.95 5.80 -11.02
CA LEU A 272 12.26 5.22 -10.73
C LEU A 272 13.05 6.03 -9.71
N PHE A 273 12.84 7.35 -9.61
CA PHE A 273 13.63 8.21 -8.74
C PHE A 273 13.65 7.75 -7.26
N PRO A 274 12.51 7.49 -6.58
CA PRO A 274 12.52 6.98 -5.20
C PRO A 274 13.20 5.61 -5.08
N ILE A 275 13.07 4.75 -6.09
CA ILE A 275 13.69 3.42 -6.12
C ILE A 275 15.22 3.57 -6.19
N LEU A 276 15.72 4.50 -6.99
CA LEU A 276 17.16 4.78 -7.09
C LEU A 276 17.74 5.36 -5.80
N LEU A 277 17.00 6.26 -5.12
CA LEU A 277 17.40 6.75 -3.80
C LEU A 277 17.47 5.60 -2.79
N MET A 278 16.46 4.73 -2.75
CA MET A 278 16.48 3.57 -1.85
C MET A 278 17.64 2.62 -2.16
N ARG A 279 18.01 2.43 -3.44
CA ARG A 279 19.20 1.66 -3.81
C ARG A 279 20.49 2.25 -3.25
N GLN A 280 20.59 3.56 -3.11
CA GLN A 280 21.76 4.19 -2.48
C GLN A 280 21.81 3.88 -0.97
N GLU A 281 20.67 3.93 -0.29
CA GLU A 281 20.57 3.57 1.13
C GLU A 281 20.89 2.08 1.37
N ILE A 282 20.42 1.19 0.50
CA ILE A 282 20.79 -0.24 0.54
C ILE A 282 22.30 -0.42 0.38
N LYS A 283 22.94 0.28 -0.56
CA LYS A 283 24.41 0.22 -0.72
C LYS A 283 25.15 0.69 0.52
N ARG A 284 24.66 1.74 1.20
CA ARG A 284 25.25 2.23 2.46
C ARG A 284 25.14 1.19 3.56
N ARG A 285 23.97 0.58 3.72
CA ARG A 285 23.75 -0.54 4.65
C ARG A 285 24.69 -1.70 4.36
N ASP A 286 24.80 -2.13 3.10
CA ASP A 286 25.62 -3.27 2.70
C ASP A 286 27.11 -3.03 2.98
N ALA A 287 27.59 -1.81 2.72
CA ALA A 287 28.96 -1.42 3.07
C ALA A 287 29.21 -1.48 4.60
N PHE A 288 28.25 -1.02 5.41
CA PHE A 288 28.33 -1.16 6.86
C PHE A 288 28.36 -2.63 7.29
N LEU A 289 27.42 -3.45 6.81
CA LEU A 289 27.34 -4.88 7.17
C LEU A 289 28.60 -5.65 6.77
N ALA A 290 29.19 -5.33 5.62
CA ALA A 290 30.47 -5.89 5.19
C ALA A 290 31.61 -5.53 6.16
N SER A 291 31.69 -4.26 6.58
CA SER A 291 32.69 -3.82 7.57
C SER A 291 32.48 -4.44 8.96
N ALA A 292 31.23 -4.75 9.32
CA ALA A 292 30.87 -5.37 10.59
C ALA A 292 31.03 -6.91 10.60
N GLY A 293 31.48 -7.52 9.50
CA GLY A 293 31.59 -8.98 9.37
C GLY A 293 30.23 -9.69 9.40
N ALA A 294 29.15 -8.97 9.09
CA ALA A 294 27.76 -9.42 9.18
C ALA A 294 27.06 -9.46 7.81
N PHE A 295 27.84 -9.48 6.73
CA PHE A 295 27.30 -9.51 5.39
C PHE A 295 26.87 -10.93 5.01
N GLU A 296 25.56 -11.14 4.99
CA GLU A 296 24.93 -12.24 4.28
C GLU A 296 24.32 -11.67 2.99
N GLU A 297 24.59 -12.31 1.86
CA GLU A 297 23.97 -11.95 0.58
C GLU A 297 22.49 -12.37 0.61
N LEU A 298 21.68 -11.57 1.30
CA LEU A 298 20.24 -11.74 1.35
C LEU A 298 19.61 -10.99 0.18
N THR A 299 18.62 -11.63 -0.44
CA THR A 299 17.81 -10.97 -1.45
C THR A 299 16.97 -9.89 -0.76
N ASN A 300 17.22 -8.62 -1.09
CA ASN A 300 16.41 -7.48 -0.66
C ASN A 300 15.05 -7.43 -1.37
N ARG A 301 14.43 -8.60 -1.61
CA ARG A 301 13.25 -8.73 -2.47
C ARG A 301 12.32 -9.76 -1.89
N HIS A 302 11.03 -9.51 -2.07
CA HIS A 302 10.02 -10.53 -1.91
C HIS A 302 10.32 -11.74 -2.79
N VAL A 303 10.32 -12.89 -2.13
CA VAL A 303 10.36 -14.21 -2.76
C VAL A 303 9.06 -14.49 -3.52
N PHE A 304 9.14 -14.41 -4.84
CA PHE A 304 7.99 -14.54 -5.73
C PHE A 304 7.51 -15.99 -5.77
N TRP A 305 8.42 -16.93 -6.01
CA TRP A 305 8.11 -18.34 -6.15
C TRP A 305 7.69 -18.98 -4.85
N HIS A 306 8.24 -18.54 -3.72
CA HIS A 306 7.68 -18.84 -2.41
C HIS A 306 6.18 -18.56 -2.34
N SER A 307 5.79 -17.32 -2.62
CA SER A 307 4.41 -16.87 -2.53
C SER A 307 3.49 -17.55 -3.54
N ALA A 308 3.98 -17.77 -4.76
CA ALA A 308 3.24 -18.47 -5.82
C ALA A 308 3.04 -19.96 -5.51
N TYR A 309 4.08 -20.63 -5.00
CA TYR A 309 4.06 -22.04 -4.64
C TYR A 309 3.09 -22.31 -3.49
N ILE A 310 3.22 -21.60 -2.35
CA ILE A 310 2.26 -21.75 -1.25
C ILE A 310 0.85 -21.32 -1.66
N GLY A 311 0.74 -20.39 -2.61
CA GLY A 311 -0.53 -19.96 -3.19
C GLY A 311 -1.33 -21.09 -3.87
N LEU A 312 -0.68 -22.19 -4.26
CA LEU A 312 -1.37 -23.38 -4.77
C LEU A 312 -2.15 -24.13 -3.67
N ALA A 313 -1.92 -23.83 -2.39
CA ALA A 313 -2.67 -24.38 -1.27
C ALA A 313 -3.94 -23.58 -0.91
N TYR A 314 -4.38 -22.65 -1.78
CA TYR A 314 -5.66 -21.96 -1.57
C TYR A 314 -6.83 -22.96 -1.57
N TRP A 315 -6.77 -23.98 -2.42
CA TRP A 315 -7.62 -25.16 -2.35
C TRP A 315 -6.82 -26.38 -1.90
N PRO A 316 -7.35 -27.22 -0.98
CA PRO A 316 -6.66 -28.42 -0.51
C PRO A 316 -6.25 -29.33 -1.68
N ASN A 317 -4.98 -29.77 -1.67
CA ASN A 317 -4.43 -30.67 -2.67
C ASN A 317 -3.24 -31.46 -2.08
N SER A 318 -2.76 -32.46 -2.81
CA SER A 318 -1.70 -33.38 -2.37
C SER A 318 -0.29 -32.78 -2.44
N GLU A 319 -0.06 -31.76 -3.26
CA GLU A 319 1.27 -31.21 -3.52
C GLU A 319 1.64 -30.09 -2.53
N VAL A 320 0.68 -29.23 -2.22
CA VAL A 320 0.83 -28.11 -1.29
C VAL A 320 -0.33 -28.14 -0.29
N PRO A 321 -0.15 -28.79 0.87
CA PRO A 321 -1.28 -29.15 1.74
C PRO A 321 -1.90 -27.95 2.48
N LYS A 322 -1.11 -26.90 2.75
CA LYS A 322 -1.56 -25.71 3.51
C LYS A 322 -0.86 -24.45 3.02
N TYR A 323 -1.58 -23.33 3.10
CA TYR A 323 -1.02 -22.00 2.84
C TYR A 323 -0.24 -21.53 4.09
N LEU A 324 1.00 -22.00 4.21
CA LEU A 324 1.91 -21.77 5.33
C LEU A 324 3.35 -21.71 4.81
N ASP A 325 4.16 -20.78 5.32
CA ASP A 325 5.54 -20.58 4.86
C ASP A 325 6.40 -21.83 5.14
N GLU A 326 6.10 -22.55 6.23
CA GLU A 326 6.78 -23.78 6.64
C GLU A 326 6.61 -24.90 5.60
N VAL A 327 5.51 -24.90 4.83
CA VAL A 327 5.28 -25.90 3.77
C VAL A 327 6.28 -25.71 2.64
N ALA A 328 6.49 -24.46 2.19
CA ALA A 328 7.51 -24.16 1.18
C ALA A 328 8.92 -24.41 1.72
N VAL A 329 9.21 -24.01 2.96
CA VAL A 329 10.51 -24.27 3.59
C VAL A 329 10.79 -25.77 3.69
N ALA A 330 9.82 -26.57 4.13
CA ALA A 330 9.96 -28.01 4.22
C ALA A 330 10.15 -28.64 2.82
N LYS A 331 9.42 -28.17 1.81
CA LYS A 331 9.60 -28.63 0.43
C LYS A 331 11.01 -28.35 -0.06
N VAL A 332 11.52 -27.12 0.11
CA VAL A 332 12.89 -26.80 -0.31
C VAL A 332 13.89 -27.66 0.44
N ARG A 333 13.79 -27.76 1.77
CA ARG A 333 14.70 -28.58 2.59
C ARG A 333 14.68 -30.07 2.23
N SER A 334 13.58 -30.59 1.70
CA SER A 334 13.52 -31.98 1.21
C SER A 334 14.31 -32.23 -0.07
N ILE A 335 14.60 -31.19 -0.85
CA ILE A 335 15.33 -31.26 -2.13
C ILE A 335 16.75 -30.70 -1.99
N ARG A 336 16.90 -29.60 -1.24
CA ARG A 336 18.13 -28.86 -0.95
C ARG A 336 18.15 -28.48 0.54
N PRO A 337 18.64 -29.36 1.43
CA PRO A 337 18.67 -29.10 2.87
C PRO A 337 19.52 -27.89 3.28
N ASP A 338 20.48 -27.52 2.45
CA ASP A 338 21.48 -26.48 2.63
C ASP A 338 21.06 -25.10 2.07
N ALA A 339 19.98 -25.03 1.29
CA ALA A 339 19.51 -23.77 0.71
C ALA A 339 19.05 -22.80 1.81
N ALA A 340 19.69 -21.63 1.88
CA ALA A 340 19.30 -20.58 2.80
C ALA A 340 17.90 -20.04 2.46
N PHE A 341 17.11 -19.70 3.48
CA PHE A 341 15.76 -19.16 3.27
C PHE A 341 15.83 -17.87 2.44
N CYS A 342 14.96 -17.76 1.43
CA CYS A 342 14.92 -16.65 0.48
C CYS A 342 16.17 -16.48 -0.41
N SER A 343 17.09 -17.45 -0.45
CA SER A 343 18.21 -17.40 -1.39
C SER A 343 17.76 -17.61 -2.85
N PRO A 344 18.58 -17.26 -3.85
CA PRO A 344 18.30 -17.60 -5.25
C PRO A 344 18.08 -19.10 -5.47
N GLU A 345 18.84 -19.96 -4.78
CA GLU A 345 18.72 -21.42 -4.84
C GLU A 345 17.38 -21.88 -4.27
N TYR A 346 16.95 -21.28 -3.16
CA TYR A 346 15.64 -21.54 -2.56
C TYR A 346 14.50 -21.23 -3.54
N GLU A 347 14.53 -20.05 -4.18
CA GLU A 347 13.53 -19.63 -5.17
C GLU A 347 13.55 -20.54 -6.41
N ALA A 348 14.73 -20.93 -6.89
CA ALA A 348 14.86 -21.82 -8.05
C ALA A 348 14.25 -23.21 -7.79
N VAL A 349 14.38 -23.74 -6.56
CA VAL A 349 13.73 -25.01 -6.19
C VAL A 349 12.20 -24.87 -6.24
N LEU A 350 11.64 -23.79 -5.70
CA LEU A 350 10.19 -23.58 -5.71
C LEU A 350 9.64 -23.25 -7.09
N GLU A 351 10.39 -22.53 -7.91
CA GLU A 351 10.09 -22.31 -9.32
C GLU A 351 9.96 -23.65 -10.05
N HIS A 352 10.98 -24.51 -9.91
CA HIS A 352 10.98 -25.83 -10.54
C HIS A 352 9.78 -26.67 -10.08
N GLU A 353 9.50 -26.70 -8.78
CA GLU A 353 8.37 -27.45 -8.22
C GLU A 353 7.02 -26.90 -8.69
N PHE A 354 6.87 -25.58 -8.79
CA PHE A 354 5.67 -24.95 -9.34
C PHE A 354 5.43 -25.40 -10.78
N TRP A 355 6.45 -25.32 -11.64
CA TRP A 355 6.35 -25.76 -13.04
C TRP A 355 6.12 -27.27 -13.17
N ARG A 356 6.73 -28.09 -12.31
CA ARG A 356 6.47 -29.54 -12.24
C ARG A 356 4.99 -29.80 -11.99
N ILE A 357 4.38 -29.10 -11.02
CA ILE A 357 2.95 -29.24 -10.71
C ILE A 357 2.11 -28.78 -11.91
N LEU A 358 2.43 -27.63 -12.52
CA LEU A 358 1.69 -27.14 -13.68
C LEU A 358 1.70 -28.13 -14.85
N ILE A 359 2.84 -28.78 -15.12
CA ILE A 359 2.98 -29.71 -16.25
C ILE A 359 2.37 -31.08 -15.92
N ARG A 360 2.62 -31.63 -14.73
CA ARG A 360 2.19 -33.00 -14.39
C ARG A 360 0.78 -33.07 -13.81
N GLN A 361 0.31 -32.02 -13.15
CA GLN A 361 -1.00 -31.93 -12.50
C GLN A 361 -1.64 -30.54 -12.76
N PRO A 362 -1.86 -30.15 -14.04
CA PRO A 362 -2.33 -28.81 -14.41
C PRO A 362 -3.65 -28.43 -13.74
N TRP A 363 -4.49 -29.42 -13.44
CA TRP A 363 -5.78 -29.21 -12.77
C TRP A 363 -5.64 -28.55 -11.39
N ILE A 364 -4.55 -28.80 -10.64
CA ILE A 364 -4.31 -28.15 -9.34
C ILE A 364 -4.17 -26.63 -9.54
N VAL A 365 -3.38 -26.22 -10.53
CA VAL A 365 -3.14 -24.80 -10.81
C VAL A 365 -4.41 -24.15 -11.38
N LEU A 366 -5.05 -24.80 -12.36
CA LEU A 366 -6.28 -24.29 -12.98
C LEU A 366 -7.42 -24.14 -11.98
N LEU A 367 -7.65 -25.13 -11.11
CA LEU A 367 -8.69 -25.06 -10.08
C LEU A 367 -8.42 -23.94 -9.08
N ASN A 368 -7.19 -23.82 -8.60
CA ASN A 368 -6.80 -22.72 -7.71
C ASN A 368 -7.03 -21.36 -8.37
N LEU A 369 -6.57 -21.17 -9.62
CA LEU A 369 -6.80 -19.92 -10.36
C LEU A 369 -8.29 -19.63 -10.54
N ALA A 370 -9.10 -20.62 -10.92
CA ALA A 370 -10.53 -20.45 -11.11
C ALA A 370 -11.25 -20.04 -9.81
N LEU A 371 -10.95 -20.71 -8.69
CA LEU A 371 -11.55 -20.38 -7.39
C LEU A 371 -11.13 -18.99 -6.90
N LYS A 372 -9.86 -18.60 -7.09
CA LYS A 372 -9.39 -17.26 -6.77
C LYS A 372 -10.05 -16.19 -7.64
N LEU A 373 -10.21 -16.45 -8.94
CA LEU A 373 -10.94 -15.57 -9.86
C LEU A 373 -12.39 -15.37 -9.41
N VAL A 374 -13.10 -16.44 -9.02
CA VAL A 374 -14.47 -16.33 -8.51
C VAL A 374 -14.54 -15.37 -7.31
N VAL A 375 -13.64 -15.51 -6.33
CA VAL A 375 -13.62 -14.63 -5.15
C VAL A 375 -13.27 -13.20 -5.51
N ILE A 376 -12.26 -12.98 -6.36
CA ILE A 376 -11.85 -11.65 -6.83
C ILE A 376 -12.98 -10.97 -7.59
N SER A 377 -13.66 -11.70 -8.48
CA SER A 377 -14.82 -11.22 -9.24
C SER A 377 -16.00 -10.91 -8.32
N ALA A 378 -16.28 -11.74 -7.32
CA ALA A 378 -17.33 -11.48 -6.33
C ALA A 378 -17.03 -10.21 -5.52
N MET A 379 -15.80 -10.03 -5.03
CA MET A 379 -15.38 -8.81 -4.34
C MET A 379 -15.52 -7.58 -5.24
N THR A 380 -15.08 -7.68 -6.49
CA THR A 380 -15.22 -6.60 -7.49
C THR A 380 -16.68 -6.24 -7.71
N LEU A 381 -17.56 -7.23 -7.87
CA LEU A 381 -18.98 -7.03 -8.10
C LEU A 381 -19.64 -6.36 -6.89
N VAL A 382 -19.35 -6.81 -5.67
CA VAL A 382 -19.90 -6.21 -4.43
C VAL A 382 -19.53 -4.72 -4.33
N VAL A 383 -18.27 -4.37 -4.61
CA VAL A 383 -17.81 -2.98 -4.55
C VAL A 383 -18.40 -2.14 -5.70
N ALA A 384 -18.55 -2.73 -6.89
CA ALA A 384 -19.09 -2.06 -8.08
C ALA A 384 -20.62 -1.94 -8.09
N LEU A 385 -21.34 -2.76 -7.31
CA LEU A 385 -22.79 -2.91 -7.34
C LEU A 385 -23.56 -1.57 -7.31
N PRO A 386 -23.21 -0.58 -6.46
CA PRO A 386 -23.93 0.69 -6.41
C PRO A 386 -23.89 1.49 -7.71
N ALA A 387 -22.94 1.21 -8.60
CA ALA A 387 -22.74 1.92 -9.86
C ALA A 387 -22.93 1.04 -11.11
N LEU A 388 -23.23 -0.26 -10.96
CA LEU A 388 -23.20 -1.22 -12.07
C LEU A 388 -24.13 -0.82 -13.22
N ASN A 389 -25.37 -0.44 -12.92
CA ASN A 389 -26.34 0.00 -13.92
C ASN A 389 -25.86 1.23 -14.71
N ILE A 390 -25.11 2.12 -14.07
CA ILE A 390 -24.57 3.33 -14.69
C ILE A 390 -23.34 2.98 -15.52
N ILE A 391 -22.45 2.15 -14.98
CA ILE A 391 -21.24 1.68 -15.68
C ILE A 391 -21.62 1.04 -17.02
N VAL A 392 -22.67 0.21 -17.05
CA VAL A 392 -23.12 -0.48 -18.26
C VAL A 392 -23.81 0.47 -19.26
N ARG A 393 -24.61 1.44 -18.76
CA ARG A 393 -25.38 2.35 -19.64
C ARG A 393 -24.53 3.47 -20.24
N GLN A 394 -23.48 3.89 -19.55
CA GLN A 394 -22.67 5.01 -20.01
C GLN A 394 -21.67 4.60 -21.07
N ARG A 395 -21.84 5.14 -22.28
CA ARG A 395 -20.73 5.25 -23.24
C ARG A 395 -19.74 6.29 -22.72
N LYS A 396 -18.76 5.86 -21.92
CA LYS A 396 -17.58 6.67 -21.57
C LYS A 396 -16.56 6.59 -22.69
N THR A 397 -15.50 7.38 -22.58
CA THR A 397 -14.35 7.23 -23.47
C THR A 397 -13.65 5.90 -23.18
N LEU A 398 -13.34 5.12 -24.21
CA LEU A 398 -12.69 3.81 -24.08
C LEU A 398 -11.39 3.87 -23.27
N TRP A 399 -10.65 4.99 -23.35
CA TRP A 399 -9.42 5.18 -22.58
C TRP A 399 -9.67 5.26 -21.07
N PHE A 400 -10.82 5.79 -20.62
CA PHE A 400 -11.14 5.91 -19.21
C PHE A 400 -11.43 4.53 -18.60
N ASP A 401 -12.31 3.76 -19.27
CA ASP A 401 -12.64 2.41 -18.83
C ASP A 401 -11.42 1.49 -18.93
N GLY A 402 -10.65 1.60 -20.01
CA GLY A 402 -9.40 0.84 -20.19
C GLY A 402 -8.37 1.12 -19.10
N ALA A 403 -8.15 2.38 -18.73
CA ALA A 403 -7.18 2.75 -17.70
C ALA A 403 -7.53 2.19 -16.31
N PHE A 404 -8.80 2.28 -15.90
CA PHE A 404 -9.24 1.66 -14.64
C PHE A 404 -9.24 0.13 -14.72
N ALA A 405 -9.67 -0.46 -15.83
CA ALA A 405 -9.63 -1.91 -16.02
C ALA A 405 -8.19 -2.45 -15.88
N ALA A 406 -7.20 -1.78 -16.47
CA ALA A 406 -5.81 -2.17 -16.31
C ALA A 406 -5.33 -2.04 -14.86
N GLY A 407 -5.65 -0.93 -14.19
CA GLY A 407 -5.34 -0.76 -12.76
C GLY A 407 -5.95 -1.86 -11.89
N ILE A 408 -7.23 -2.19 -12.11
CA ILE A 408 -7.94 -3.27 -11.41
C ILE A 408 -7.27 -4.61 -11.68
N LEU A 409 -7.09 -4.99 -12.94
CA LEU A 409 -6.50 -6.29 -13.33
C LEU A 409 -5.09 -6.46 -12.76
N THR A 410 -4.24 -5.44 -12.86
CA THR A 410 -2.88 -5.51 -12.31
C THR A 410 -2.89 -5.57 -10.79
N SER A 411 -3.80 -4.87 -10.11
CA SER A 411 -3.91 -4.93 -8.64
C SER A 411 -4.46 -6.28 -8.15
N SER A 412 -5.26 -6.97 -8.97
CA SER A 412 -5.79 -8.31 -8.68
C SER A 412 -4.74 -9.41 -8.76
N LEU A 413 -3.60 -9.18 -9.44
CA LEU A 413 -2.58 -10.22 -9.64
C LEU A 413 -2.06 -10.80 -8.32
N ALA A 414 -1.90 -9.98 -7.29
CA ALA A 414 -1.46 -10.47 -5.97
C ALA A 414 -2.45 -11.49 -5.38
N GLY A 415 -3.75 -11.24 -5.49
CA GLY A 415 -4.77 -12.17 -5.02
C GLY A 415 -4.88 -13.43 -5.88
N LEU A 416 -4.61 -13.30 -7.19
CA LEU A 416 -4.67 -14.41 -8.14
C LEU A 416 -3.47 -15.35 -7.98
N ILE A 417 -2.27 -14.80 -7.85
CA ILE A 417 -1.03 -15.56 -7.70
C ILE A 417 -0.95 -16.15 -6.29
N VAL A 418 -1.14 -15.32 -5.27
CA VAL A 418 -0.90 -15.70 -3.88
C VAL A 418 -2.19 -16.19 -3.22
N VAL A 419 -3.02 -15.28 -2.70
CA VAL A 419 -4.28 -15.62 -2.03
C VAL A 419 -5.23 -14.42 -2.06
N PRO A 420 -6.53 -14.59 -2.33
CA PRO A 420 -7.49 -13.49 -2.48
C PRO A 420 -7.98 -12.96 -1.12
N LYS A 421 -7.06 -12.67 -0.20
CA LYS A 421 -7.39 -12.01 1.06
C LYS A 421 -7.67 -10.52 0.81
N PRO A 422 -8.69 -9.91 1.44
CA PRO A 422 -9.02 -8.50 1.25
C PRO A 422 -7.85 -7.53 1.42
N ARG A 423 -6.93 -7.82 2.35
CA ARG A 423 -5.72 -7.00 2.58
C ARG A 423 -4.81 -6.94 1.35
N TYR A 424 -4.57 -8.07 0.67
CA TYR A 424 -3.77 -8.11 -0.57
C TYR A 424 -4.47 -7.46 -1.78
N LEU A 425 -5.81 -7.42 -1.72
CA LEU A 425 -6.67 -6.86 -2.76
C LEU A 425 -7.11 -5.42 -2.46
N LEU A 426 -6.53 -4.76 -1.45
CA LEU A 426 -6.97 -3.42 -1.05
C LEU A 426 -6.82 -2.39 -2.18
N GLY A 427 -5.72 -2.47 -2.95
CA GLY A 427 -5.54 -1.63 -4.14
C GLY A 427 -6.66 -1.84 -5.17
N MET A 428 -7.00 -3.10 -5.48
CA MET A 428 -8.08 -3.45 -6.40
C MET A 428 -9.41 -2.89 -5.91
N ILE A 429 -9.75 -3.11 -4.64
CA ILE A 429 -10.99 -2.59 -4.03
C ILE A 429 -11.06 -1.07 -4.19
N CYS A 430 -9.96 -0.36 -3.96
CA CYS A 430 -9.91 1.10 -4.09
C CYS A 430 -10.05 1.55 -5.56
N PHE A 431 -9.44 0.85 -6.52
CA PHE A 431 -9.66 1.13 -7.94
C PHE A 431 -11.13 0.95 -8.33
N VAL A 432 -11.76 -0.15 -7.93
CA VAL A 432 -13.17 -0.43 -8.23
C VAL A 432 -14.08 0.63 -7.60
N ALA A 433 -13.84 0.98 -6.33
CA ALA A 433 -14.61 1.99 -5.62
C ALA A 433 -14.46 3.38 -6.26
N MET A 434 -13.24 3.79 -6.62
CA MET A 434 -13.00 5.05 -7.32
C MET A 434 -13.63 5.06 -8.70
N TYR A 435 -13.51 3.98 -9.47
CA TYR A 435 -14.13 3.85 -10.78
C TYR A 435 -15.66 3.95 -10.69
N ALA A 436 -16.28 3.23 -9.75
CA ALA A 436 -17.71 3.26 -9.49
C ALA A 436 -18.19 4.66 -9.08
N LEU A 437 -17.50 5.29 -8.12
CA LEU A 437 -17.83 6.63 -7.64
C LEU A 437 -17.74 7.68 -8.76
N LEU A 438 -16.65 7.68 -9.52
CA LEU A 438 -16.44 8.65 -10.61
C LEU A 438 -17.46 8.43 -11.73
N SER A 439 -17.74 7.18 -12.11
CA SER A 439 -18.75 6.83 -13.11
C SER A 439 -20.15 7.31 -12.71
N TRP A 440 -20.56 7.01 -11.47
CA TRP A 440 -21.84 7.43 -10.92
C TRP A 440 -21.97 8.97 -10.92
N SER A 441 -20.91 9.67 -10.50
CA SER A 441 -20.94 11.13 -10.37
C SER A 441 -20.94 11.85 -11.72
N LEU A 442 -20.28 11.28 -12.73
CA LEU A 442 -20.30 11.80 -14.10
C LEU A 442 -21.69 11.68 -14.74
N ASP A 443 -22.48 10.68 -14.35
CA ASP A 443 -23.88 10.53 -14.77
C ASP A 443 -24.76 11.66 -14.27
N GLN A 444 -24.69 11.92 -12.96
CA GLN A 444 -25.52 12.93 -12.31
C GLN A 444 -25.33 14.32 -12.91
N ARG A 445 -24.11 14.68 -13.35
CA ARG A 445 -23.88 15.96 -14.02
C ARG A 445 -24.66 16.13 -15.32
N ARG A 446 -24.89 15.05 -16.06
CA ARG A 446 -25.65 15.13 -17.32
C ARG A 446 -27.11 15.44 -17.04
N CYS A 447 -27.68 14.89 -15.97
CA CYS A 447 -29.06 15.15 -15.56
C CYS A 447 -29.26 16.58 -15.04
N ASP A 448 -28.33 17.09 -14.24
CA ASP A 448 -28.45 18.46 -13.68
C ASP A 448 -28.37 19.53 -14.78
N MET A 449 -27.59 19.34 -15.85
CA MET A 449 -27.52 20.28 -16.98
C MET A 449 -28.77 20.29 -17.87
N THR A 450 -29.65 19.30 -17.74
CA THR A 450 -30.92 19.25 -18.49
C THR A 450 -32.10 19.85 -17.72
N GLN A 451 -31.90 20.25 -16.46
CA GLN A 451 -32.93 20.85 -15.60
C GLN A 451 -32.68 22.33 -15.29
N CYS A 452 -31.61 22.92 -15.81
CA CYS A 452 -31.38 24.36 -15.93
C CYS A 452 -31.52 24.75 -17.40
#